data_AF-A0A0C9YJM0-F1
#
_entry.id   AF-A0A0C9YJM0-F1
#
_cell.length_a   1.000
_cell.length_b   1.000
_cell.length_c   1.000
_cell.angle_alpha   90.00
_cell.angle_beta   90.00
_cell.angle_gamma   90.00
#
_symmetry.space_group_name_H-M   'P 1'
#
loop_
_entity.id
_entity.type
_entity.pdbx_description
1 polymer ?
#
loop_
_entity_poly.entity_id
_entity_poly.type
_entity_poly.pdbx_seq_one_letter_code
_entity_poly.pdbx_strand_id
1 'polypeptide(L)'
;MSQVLQWDSEDWRLKHACAACTYKLTGEPELRFKLLYAMDGNDSLKRVLWRLPDEIEDGHSPTSRDLPTGQVLTSGRYLSREYVNKFAVTGNTDPFSNENMDDAKTRKAWGVYDETGIFIAVCRHGTCLLIADMVQSGECAKYPLVVVSKLMTAFGDGLGGGYDIGCRFQTTLTRSTLGPQAQVLNHTCLVGAFHGHAHRRLCQLLHLTLYVEGLGLEDLETCERTFSKSNALASTVRYATAFHRQQAINAYFEHNNHFEIYVNLTNFLFDNYKQALTIIHDSKTILPNLKRDLSIDDDDSIFYRWLEEEKEYLEGLSREPPEETLHMEYWQRLGKFEASSQRLREILDTWSVFEPVDTTTYSDDTRVTRQNETLRRHAQENYDKDLLVVQELERKLNISRRWVPEDKEWQNAGCLVANREYRRALDNLESLVVARLFELTKMNRAGTGYKLWKHIAKALQSRSAAIKVTLERYNKCALAV
;
A
#
# COMPACT_ATOMS: atom_id res chain seq x y z
N MET A 1 41.40 20.04 -12.60
CA MET A 1 41.21 19.43 -11.27
C MET A 1 40.12 18.35 -11.28
N SER A 2 38.92 18.62 -11.81
CA SER A 2 37.80 17.65 -11.81
C SER A 2 38.13 16.28 -12.43
N GLN A 3 38.70 16.25 -13.64
CA GLN A 3 39.17 15.00 -14.28
C GLN A 3 40.30 14.28 -13.53
N VAL A 4 41.18 15.02 -12.83
CA VAL A 4 42.32 14.44 -12.09
C VAL A 4 41.85 13.78 -10.79
N LEU A 5 40.82 14.34 -10.16
CA LEU A 5 40.18 13.81 -8.94
C LEU A 5 38.98 12.89 -9.25
N GLN A 6 38.72 12.64 -10.54
CA GLN A 6 37.58 11.86 -11.04
C GLN A 6 36.21 12.35 -10.54
N TRP A 7 36.08 13.64 -10.23
CA TRP A 7 34.83 14.25 -9.77
C TRP A 7 33.75 14.28 -10.87
N ASP A 8 34.17 14.12 -12.13
CA ASP A 8 33.29 13.97 -13.30
C ASP A 8 32.86 12.51 -13.56
N SER A 9 33.27 11.56 -12.71
CA SER A 9 32.88 10.16 -12.89
C SER A 9 31.38 9.94 -12.66
N GLU A 10 30.82 8.96 -13.36
CA GLU A 10 29.40 8.64 -13.24
C GLU A 10 29.04 8.32 -11.78
N ASP A 11 28.00 8.98 -11.28
CA ASP A 11 27.49 8.85 -9.92
C ASP A 11 28.48 9.25 -8.81
N TRP A 12 29.53 10.02 -9.12
CA TRP A 12 30.51 10.51 -8.13
C TRP A 12 29.81 11.16 -6.92
N ARG A 13 28.92 12.12 -7.16
CA ARG A 13 28.16 12.80 -6.10
C ARG A 13 27.41 11.81 -5.20
N LEU A 14 26.81 10.78 -5.80
CA LEU A 14 26.02 9.80 -5.07
C LEU A 14 26.92 8.90 -4.22
N LYS A 15 28.03 8.40 -4.80
CA LYS A 15 29.05 7.57 -4.12
C LYS A 15 29.79 8.31 -3.00
N HIS A 16 29.82 9.64 -3.04
CA HIS A 16 30.46 10.48 -2.03
C HIS A 16 29.48 11.35 -1.23
N ALA A 17 28.17 11.07 -1.31
CA ALA A 17 27.15 11.90 -0.68
C ALA A 17 27.22 11.89 0.85
N CYS A 18 27.48 10.73 1.44
CA CYS A 18 27.46 10.52 2.89
C CYS A 18 28.66 9.67 3.31
N ALA A 19 29.66 10.29 3.95
CA ALA A 19 30.88 9.62 4.38
C ALA A 19 30.58 8.40 5.26
N ALA A 20 29.65 8.51 6.19
CA ALA A 20 29.26 7.41 7.08
C ALA A 20 28.57 6.22 6.36
N CYS A 21 28.05 6.41 5.16
CA CYS A 21 27.48 5.31 4.37
C CYS A 21 28.50 4.68 3.42
N THR A 22 29.45 5.45 2.90
CA THR A 22 30.25 5.02 1.73
C THR A 22 31.73 4.86 2.02
N TYR A 23 32.22 5.43 3.12
CA TYR A 23 33.61 5.29 3.54
C TYR A 23 33.77 4.10 4.48
N LYS A 24 34.41 3.03 4.00
CA LYS A 24 34.69 1.82 4.78
C LYS A 24 36.09 1.87 5.39
N LEU A 25 36.20 1.50 6.65
CA LEU A 25 37.49 1.41 7.34
C LEU A 25 38.14 0.04 7.12
N THR A 26 39.48 0.00 7.12
CA THR A 26 40.22 -1.26 7.06
C THR A 26 39.93 -2.09 8.32
N GLY A 27 39.42 -3.31 8.14
CA GLY A 27 39.03 -4.19 9.25
C GLY A 27 37.64 -3.94 9.82
N GLU A 28 36.84 -3.08 9.19
CA GLU A 28 35.42 -2.91 9.55
C GLU A 28 34.65 -4.23 9.32
N PRO A 29 33.85 -4.69 10.30
CA PRO A 29 33.07 -5.91 10.14
C PRO A 29 32.03 -5.74 9.02
N GLU A 30 31.76 -6.82 8.29
CA GLU A 30 30.71 -6.78 7.28
C GLU A 30 29.33 -6.66 7.94
N LEU A 31 28.65 -5.56 7.64
CA LEU A 31 27.27 -5.35 8.05
C LEU A 31 26.32 -6.07 7.09
N ARG A 32 25.21 -6.58 7.62
CA ARG A 32 24.13 -7.19 6.82
C ARG A 32 23.60 -6.26 5.74
N PHE A 33 23.51 -4.97 6.03
CA PHE A 33 23.19 -3.92 5.05
C PHE A 33 24.39 -3.01 4.89
N LYS A 34 24.92 -2.91 3.66
CA LYS A 34 26.00 -1.98 3.31
C LYS A 34 25.50 -0.53 3.30
N LEU A 35 24.24 -0.32 2.94
CA LEU A 35 23.61 0.99 2.97
C LEU A 35 22.11 0.83 3.23
N LEU A 36 21.62 1.61 4.20
CA LEU A 36 20.20 1.77 4.50
C LEU A 36 19.73 3.14 3.99
N TYR A 37 18.58 3.14 3.31
CA TYR A 37 17.92 4.36 2.85
C TYR A 37 16.41 4.24 3.01
N ALA A 38 15.75 5.38 3.13
CA ALA A 38 14.30 5.50 3.00
C ALA A 38 13.98 6.18 1.66
N MET A 39 12.85 5.84 1.06
CA MET A 39 12.33 6.50 -0.14
C MET A 39 10.83 6.70 -0.02
N ASP A 40 10.34 7.84 -0.50
CA ASP A 40 8.93 8.18 -0.46
C ASP A 40 8.60 9.38 -1.37
N GLY A 41 7.31 9.62 -1.64
CA GLY A 41 6.81 10.78 -2.36
C GLY A 41 6.27 11.90 -1.48
N ASN A 42 6.22 13.12 -2.03
CA ASN A 42 5.67 14.28 -1.35
C ASN A 42 5.04 15.27 -2.34
N ASP A 43 3.75 15.52 -2.16
CA ASP A 43 2.93 16.39 -3.01
C ASP A 43 2.98 17.88 -2.62
N SER A 44 3.74 18.22 -1.58
CA SER A 44 3.82 19.61 -1.11
C SER A 44 4.50 20.51 -2.13
N LEU A 45 5.52 19.99 -2.83
CA LEU A 45 6.34 20.74 -3.78
C LEU A 45 5.77 20.75 -5.21
N LYS A 46 4.45 20.59 -5.41
CA LYS A 46 3.84 20.72 -6.76
C LYS A 46 4.07 22.07 -7.47
N ARG A 47 4.00 22.08 -8.80
CA ARG A 47 4.06 23.29 -9.64
C ARG A 47 2.77 23.44 -10.43
N VAL A 48 2.20 24.64 -10.43
CA VAL A 48 1.00 24.95 -11.21
C VAL A 48 1.35 24.99 -12.70
N LEU A 49 0.52 24.33 -13.52
CA LEU A 49 0.56 24.41 -14.97
C LEU A 49 -0.05 25.75 -15.42
N TRP A 50 0.71 26.57 -16.14
CA TRP A 50 0.21 27.80 -16.74
C TRP A 50 -0.54 27.47 -18.05
N ARG A 51 -1.85 27.72 -18.09
CA ARG A 51 -2.73 27.49 -19.26
C ARG A 51 -3.16 28.80 -19.94
N LEU A 52 -3.50 28.75 -21.24
CA LEU A 52 -4.28 29.80 -21.91
C LEU A 52 -5.78 29.60 -21.64
N PRO A 53 -6.59 30.68 -21.54
CA PRO A 53 -8.04 30.57 -21.32
C PRO A 53 -8.82 29.85 -22.44
N ASP A 54 -8.30 29.83 -23.67
CA ASP A 54 -9.09 29.48 -24.87
C ASP A 54 -8.99 28.01 -25.31
N GLU A 55 -8.26 27.14 -24.61
CA GLU A 55 -8.08 25.71 -24.98
C GLU A 55 -9.02 24.74 -24.22
N ILE A 56 -10.10 25.24 -23.62
CA ILE A 56 -11.02 24.40 -22.81
C ILE A 56 -12.03 23.63 -23.67
N GLU A 57 -12.24 24.00 -24.94
CA GLU A 57 -13.33 23.44 -25.75
C GLU A 57 -13.00 22.16 -26.54
N ASP A 58 -11.74 21.91 -26.90
CA ASP A 58 -11.37 20.73 -27.67
C ASP A 58 -10.44 19.84 -26.86
N GLY A 59 -10.79 18.56 -26.68
CA GLY A 59 -10.13 17.57 -25.82
C GLY A 59 -8.68 17.19 -26.18
N HIS A 60 -7.82 18.16 -26.42
CA HIS A 60 -6.39 18.02 -26.62
C HIS A 60 -5.64 18.06 -25.27
N SER A 61 -4.52 17.34 -25.19
CA SER A 61 -3.63 17.40 -24.02
C SER A 61 -3.13 18.84 -23.83
N PRO A 62 -3.21 19.42 -22.63
CA PRO A 62 -2.92 20.84 -22.42
C PRO A 62 -1.44 21.15 -22.71
N THR A 63 -1.20 22.17 -23.53
CA THR A 63 0.15 22.62 -23.89
C THR A 63 0.64 23.63 -22.84
N SER A 64 1.82 23.39 -22.24
CA SER A 64 2.39 24.32 -21.24
C SER A 64 2.74 25.67 -21.88
N ARG A 65 2.44 26.77 -21.17
CA ARG A 65 2.83 28.14 -21.55
C ARG A 65 4.28 28.49 -21.16
N ASP A 66 5.01 27.56 -20.54
CA ASP A 66 6.45 27.76 -20.27
C ASP A 66 7.17 27.95 -21.61
N LEU A 67 7.91 29.06 -21.76
CA LEU A 67 8.78 29.24 -22.91
C LEU A 67 9.74 28.04 -22.98
N PRO A 68 9.94 27.41 -24.16
CA PRO A 68 10.93 26.36 -24.32
C PRO A 68 12.28 26.87 -23.83
N THR A 69 12.67 26.43 -22.65
CA THR A 69 13.90 26.88 -22.03
C THR A 69 14.93 25.79 -22.27
N GLY A 70 16.03 26.10 -22.95
CA GLY A 70 17.16 25.17 -23.11
C GLY A 70 17.96 24.94 -21.81
N GLN A 71 17.50 25.50 -20.69
CA GLN A 71 18.14 25.38 -19.39
C GLN A 71 17.77 24.05 -18.75
N VAL A 72 18.78 23.20 -18.57
CA VAL A 72 18.65 21.91 -17.89
C VAL A 72 19.48 21.99 -16.61
N LEU A 73 18.91 21.57 -15.48
CA LEU A 73 19.66 21.46 -14.24
C LEU A 73 20.65 20.30 -14.36
N THR A 74 21.94 20.61 -14.33
CA THR A 74 23.02 19.62 -14.28
C THR A 74 23.34 19.27 -12.82
N SER A 75 22.45 18.52 -12.17
CA SER A 75 22.68 18.01 -10.81
C SER A 75 22.65 16.49 -10.78
N GLY A 76 23.70 15.88 -10.23
CA GLY A 76 23.74 14.43 -9.97
C GLY A 76 22.78 13.95 -8.87
N ARG A 77 21.90 14.83 -8.36
CA ARG A 77 20.83 14.48 -7.42
C ARG A 77 19.49 14.26 -8.14
N TYR A 78 19.27 14.92 -9.28
CA TYR A 78 18.01 14.85 -10.02
C TYR A 78 18.04 13.75 -11.08
N LEU A 79 17.01 12.90 -11.08
CA LEU A 79 16.78 11.91 -12.13
C LEU A 79 16.03 12.58 -13.28
N SER A 80 16.54 12.41 -14.51
CA SER A 80 15.90 13.00 -15.68
C SER A 80 14.55 12.34 -15.96
N ARG A 81 13.57 13.12 -16.45
CA ARG A 81 12.24 12.62 -16.80
C ARG A 81 12.30 11.46 -17.80
N GLU A 82 13.21 11.55 -18.77
CA GLU A 82 13.47 10.48 -19.75
C GLU A 82 13.93 9.19 -19.09
N TYR A 83 14.84 9.28 -18.11
CA TYR A 83 15.32 8.11 -17.39
C TYR A 83 14.22 7.48 -16.54
N VAL A 84 13.44 8.29 -15.82
CA VAL A 84 12.29 7.80 -15.02
C VAL A 84 11.24 7.12 -15.89
N ASN A 85 10.93 7.67 -17.06
CA ASN A 85 9.88 7.14 -17.93
C ASN A 85 10.23 5.78 -18.56
N LYS A 86 11.50 5.35 -18.58
CA LYS A 86 11.89 3.98 -18.98
C LYS A 86 11.27 2.91 -18.08
N PHE A 87 10.88 3.28 -16.85
CA PHE A 87 10.28 2.40 -15.86
C PHE A 87 8.75 2.57 -15.75
N ALA A 88 8.14 3.36 -16.65
CA ALA A 88 6.69 3.45 -16.72
C ALA A 88 6.11 2.12 -17.21
N VAL A 89 5.21 1.53 -16.42
CA VAL A 89 4.51 0.30 -16.80
C VAL A 89 3.48 0.65 -17.87
N THR A 90 3.60 0.07 -19.07
CA THR A 90 2.60 0.20 -20.13
C THR A 90 1.42 -0.75 -19.85
N GLY A 91 0.36 -0.22 -19.25
CA GLY A 91 -0.88 -0.97 -19.00
C GLY A 91 -1.74 -0.34 -17.91
N ASN A 92 -3.06 -0.42 -18.05
CA ASN A 92 -4.07 0.22 -17.18
C ASN A 92 -4.17 -0.37 -15.75
N THR A 93 -3.11 -1.01 -15.26
CA THR A 93 -3.02 -1.59 -13.93
C THR A 93 -1.72 -1.13 -13.28
N ASP A 94 -1.66 0.15 -12.90
CA ASP A 94 -0.67 0.60 -11.95
C ASP A 94 -1.14 0.16 -10.55
N PRO A 95 -0.52 -0.83 -9.89
CA PRO A 95 -0.94 -1.29 -8.57
C PRO A 95 -0.74 -0.24 -7.47
N PHE A 96 -0.20 0.93 -7.82
CA PHE A 96 0.00 2.10 -6.96
C PHE A 96 -1.06 3.19 -7.19
N SER A 97 -2.02 3.00 -8.11
CA SER A 97 -3.18 3.88 -8.15
C SER A 97 -3.98 3.66 -6.86
N ASN A 98 -3.97 4.65 -5.97
CA ASN A 98 -4.74 4.64 -4.73
C ASN A 98 -6.24 4.35 -5.03
N GLU A 99 -6.68 3.10 -4.90
CA GLU A 99 -8.08 2.67 -5.08
C GLU A 99 -9.04 3.28 -4.05
N ASN A 100 -8.56 4.14 -3.14
CA ASN A 100 -9.35 4.81 -2.11
C ASN A 100 -9.41 6.35 -2.25
N MET A 101 -9.02 6.92 -3.39
CA MET A 101 -9.11 8.37 -3.64
C MET A 101 -10.16 8.67 -4.70
N ASP A 102 -11.14 9.52 -4.36
CA ASP A 102 -12.25 9.97 -5.20
C ASP A 102 -11.72 10.45 -6.58
N ASP A 103 -11.83 9.55 -7.55
CA ASP A 103 -11.02 9.50 -8.77
C ASP A 103 -11.23 10.74 -9.68
N ALA A 104 -12.40 11.38 -9.53
CA ALA A 104 -12.75 12.63 -10.18
C ALA A 104 -12.03 13.86 -9.60
N LYS A 105 -11.78 13.91 -8.29
CA LYS A 105 -11.06 15.03 -7.64
C LYS A 105 -9.56 14.96 -7.89
N THR A 106 -9.01 13.75 -7.91
CA THR A 106 -7.58 13.50 -8.20
C THR A 106 -7.23 13.86 -9.65
N ARG A 107 -8.06 13.44 -10.62
CA ARG A 107 -7.93 13.86 -12.03
C ARG A 107 -8.02 15.37 -12.20
N LYS A 108 -8.94 16.03 -11.49
CA LYS A 108 -9.11 17.50 -11.55
C LYS A 108 -7.91 18.24 -10.93
N ALA A 109 -7.30 17.68 -9.87
CA ALA A 109 -6.08 18.22 -9.28
C ALA A 109 -4.84 18.02 -10.19
N TRP A 110 -4.70 16.88 -10.86
CA TRP A 110 -3.64 16.64 -11.86
C TRP A 110 -3.76 17.55 -13.08
N GLY A 111 -4.97 18.00 -13.42
CA GLY A 111 -5.13 19.04 -14.44
C GLY A 111 -4.50 20.38 -14.07
N VAL A 112 -4.37 20.71 -12.78
CA VAL A 112 -3.87 22.01 -12.32
C VAL A 112 -2.35 22.05 -12.20
N TYR A 113 -1.70 20.90 -11.98
CA TYR A 113 -0.28 20.82 -11.68
C TYR A 113 0.47 20.00 -12.72
N ASP A 114 1.59 20.53 -13.21
CA ASP A 114 2.45 19.78 -14.14
C ASP A 114 3.31 18.77 -13.36
N GLU A 115 4.14 19.24 -12.43
CA GLU A 115 4.70 18.39 -11.38
C GLU A 115 3.75 18.39 -10.17
N THR A 116 3.32 17.22 -9.76
CA THR A 116 2.46 16.98 -8.61
C THR A 116 3.23 16.89 -7.30
N GLY A 117 4.56 16.74 -7.36
CA GLY A 117 5.41 16.59 -6.19
C GLY A 117 6.84 16.19 -6.54
N ILE A 118 7.53 15.64 -5.56
CA ILE A 118 8.83 14.96 -5.75
C ILE A 118 8.80 13.59 -5.09
N PHE A 119 9.56 12.65 -5.61
CA PHE A 119 9.91 11.38 -4.99
C PHE A 119 11.39 11.40 -4.64
N ILE A 120 11.76 11.07 -3.41
CA ILE A 120 13.16 11.18 -2.94
C ILE A 120 13.68 9.86 -2.40
N ALA A 121 15.01 9.74 -2.37
CA ALA A 121 15.72 8.75 -1.56
C ALA A 121 16.67 9.47 -0.61
N VAL A 122 16.68 9.06 0.65
CA VAL A 122 17.49 9.65 1.71
C VAL A 122 18.18 8.53 2.48
N CYS A 123 19.50 8.63 2.71
CA CYS A 123 20.19 7.62 3.52
C CYS A 123 19.75 7.72 5.00
N ARG A 124 20.07 6.70 5.80
CA ARG A 124 19.78 6.69 7.25
C ARG A 124 20.28 7.91 8.03
N HIS A 125 21.31 8.60 7.53
CA HIS A 125 21.87 9.81 8.16
C HIS A 125 21.15 11.11 7.74
N GLY A 126 20.12 11.05 6.90
CA GLY A 126 19.38 12.23 6.45
C GLY A 126 19.93 12.92 5.19
N THR A 127 20.98 12.37 4.57
CA THR A 127 21.53 12.92 3.32
C THR A 127 20.64 12.57 2.13
N CYS A 128 20.13 13.57 1.41
CA CYS A 128 19.36 13.35 0.18
C CYS A 128 20.26 12.75 -0.93
N LEU A 129 19.91 11.55 -1.37
CA LEU A 129 20.61 10.74 -2.37
C LEU A 129 20.09 11.01 -3.79
N LEU A 130 18.78 10.94 -3.99
CA LEU A 130 18.14 11.10 -5.30
C LEU A 130 16.82 11.85 -5.18
N ILE A 131 16.44 12.56 -6.24
CA ILE A 131 15.17 13.26 -6.41
C ILE A 131 14.63 12.95 -7.81
N ALA A 132 13.37 12.59 -7.91
CA ALA A 132 12.62 12.51 -9.15
C ALA A 132 11.39 13.41 -9.05
N ASP A 133 11.08 14.17 -10.11
CA ASP A 133 9.83 14.90 -10.17
C ASP A 133 8.67 13.96 -10.46
N MET A 134 7.61 14.05 -9.67
CA MET A 134 6.36 13.38 -9.98
C MET A 134 5.59 14.24 -10.97
N VAL A 135 5.39 13.75 -12.20
CA VAL A 135 4.82 14.53 -13.30
C VAL A 135 3.43 14.00 -13.64
N GLN A 136 2.41 14.84 -13.46
CA GLN A 136 1.01 14.57 -13.79
C GLN A 136 0.48 13.23 -13.24
N SER A 137 1.04 12.77 -12.12
CA SER A 137 0.72 11.50 -11.49
C SER A 137 0.84 11.58 -9.98
N GLY A 138 0.28 10.62 -9.24
CA GLY A 138 0.72 10.36 -7.86
C GLY A 138 2.04 9.59 -7.82
N GLU A 139 2.31 8.93 -6.69
CA GLU A 139 3.41 7.99 -6.51
C GLU A 139 3.20 6.68 -7.29
N CYS A 140 3.44 6.72 -8.60
CA CYS A 140 3.40 5.53 -9.45
C CYS A 140 4.62 4.61 -9.24
N ALA A 141 4.48 3.32 -9.60
CA ALA A 141 5.54 2.30 -9.50
C ALA A 141 6.91 2.72 -10.07
N LYS A 142 6.91 3.55 -11.11
CA LYS A 142 8.12 3.97 -11.83
C LYS A 142 9.12 4.72 -10.96
N TYR A 143 8.67 5.49 -9.97
CA TYR A 143 9.53 6.32 -9.12
C TYR A 143 10.38 5.49 -8.13
N PRO A 144 9.80 4.58 -7.33
CA PRO A 144 10.62 3.71 -6.49
C PRO A 144 11.47 2.74 -7.33
N LEU A 145 10.99 2.25 -8.49
CA LEU A 145 11.79 1.40 -9.38
C LEU A 145 13.06 2.10 -9.89
N VAL A 146 12.94 3.35 -10.39
CA VAL A 146 14.10 4.08 -10.91
C VAL A 146 15.10 4.45 -9.80
N VAL A 147 14.61 4.76 -8.60
CA VAL A 147 15.46 4.99 -7.42
C VAL A 147 16.25 3.73 -7.08
N VAL A 148 15.59 2.58 -6.95
CA VAL A 148 16.24 1.29 -6.64
C VAL A 148 17.25 0.93 -7.72
N SER A 149 16.89 1.06 -9.01
CA SER A 149 17.81 0.83 -10.14
C SER A 149 19.08 1.67 -10.02
N LYS A 150 18.94 2.98 -9.75
CA LYS A 150 20.08 3.89 -9.68
C LYS A 150 20.96 3.63 -8.45
N LEU A 151 20.36 3.32 -7.29
CA LEU A 151 21.11 2.99 -6.08
C LEU A 151 21.85 1.66 -6.21
N MET A 152 21.23 0.61 -6.78
CA MET A 152 21.91 -0.66 -7.08
C MET A 152 23.08 -0.48 -8.04
N THR A 153 22.92 0.36 -9.06
CA THR A 153 24.00 0.66 -10.02
C THR A 153 25.17 1.40 -9.33
N ALA A 154 24.87 2.33 -8.42
CA ALA A 154 25.89 3.14 -7.77
C ALA A 154 26.62 2.42 -6.62
N PHE A 155 25.91 1.61 -5.83
CA PHE A 155 26.41 1.03 -4.59
C PHE A 155 26.57 -0.49 -4.61
N GLY A 156 25.96 -1.18 -5.58
CA GLY A 156 26.01 -2.63 -5.68
C GLY A 156 25.03 -3.32 -4.74
N ASP A 157 25.55 -4.29 -3.98
CA ASP A 157 24.79 -5.25 -3.19
C ASP A 157 24.53 -4.82 -1.74
N GLY A 158 23.61 -5.53 -1.07
CA GLY A 158 23.34 -5.38 0.36
C GLY A 158 22.65 -4.06 0.72
N LEU A 159 21.76 -3.57 -0.14
CA LEU A 159 20.98 -2.36 0.09
C LEU A 159 19.66 -2.68 0.80
N GLY A 160 19.33 -1.95 1.85
CA GLY A 160 18.02 -2.00 2.51
C GLY A 160 17.24 -0.71 2.27
N GLY A 161 16.11 -0.81 1.58
CA GLY A 161 15.26 0.32 1.20
C GLY A 161 13.94 0.33 1.99
N GLY A 162 13.80 1.29 2.90
CA GLY A 162 12.55 1.60 3.59
C GLY A 162 11.56 2.33 2.69
N TYR A 163 10.31 1.85 2.67
CA TYR A 163 9.19 2.51 2.02
C TYR A 163 7.89 2.14 2.75
N ASP A 164 6.95 3.07 2.88
CA ASP A 164 5.65 2.86 3.54
C ASP A 164 4.94 1.61 3.03
N ILE A 165 5.00 1.37 1.73
CA ILE A 165 4.42 0.19 1.08
C ILE A 165 5.48 -0.84 0.67
N GLY A 166 6.62 -0.89 1.39
CA GLY A 166 7.78 -1.73 1.10
C GLY A 166 7.43 -3.18 0.78
N CYS A 167 6.50 -3.80 1.51
CA CYS A 167 6.11 -5.19 1.24
C CYS A 167 5.28 -5.37 -0.05
N ARG A 168 4.44 -4.39 -0.42
CA ARG A 168 3.80 -4.41 -1.75
C ARG A 168 4.81 -4.09 -2.84
N PHE A 169 5.69 -3.13 -2.59
CA PHE A 169 6.74 -2.74 -3.51
C PHE A 169 7.69 -3.89 -3.82
N GLN A 170 8.01 -4.76 -2.84
CA GLN A 170 8.81 -5.96 -3.10
C GLN A 170 8.19 -6.83 -4.20
N THR A 171 6.87 -7.02 -4.18
CA THR A 171 6.18 -7.79 -5.24
C THR A 171 6.33 -7.10 -6.59
N THR A 172 6.22 -5.77 -6.64
CA THR A 172 6.44 -4.97 -7.86
C THR A 172 7.88 -5.10 -8.35
N LEU A 173 8.86 -4.97 -7.46
CA LEU A 173 10.28 -5.05 -7.78
C LEU A 173 10.63 -6.43 -8.36
N THR A 174 10.19 -7.51 -7.71
CA THR A 174 10.41 -8.90 -8.15
C THR A 174 9.79 -9.16 -9.52
N ARG A 175 8.63 -8.57 -9.82
CA ARG A 175 7.95 -8.74 -11.13
C ARG A 175 8.47 -7.80 -12.22
N SER A 176 9.26 -6.80 -11.86
CA SER A 176 9.83 -5.85 -12.82
C SER A 176 11.06 -6.42 -13.53
N THR A 177 11.55 -5.71 -14.53
CA THR A 177 12.83 -6.02 -15.20
C THR A 177 14.04 -5.96 -14.25
N LEU A 178 13.90 -5.29 -13.09
CA LEU A 178 14.94 -5.19 -12.06
C LEU A 178 14.96 -6.40 -11.12
N GLY A 179 13.92 -7.25 -11.12
CA GLY A 179 13.78 -8.37 -10.17
C GLY A 179 15.03 -9.27 -10.09
N PRO A 180 15.56 -9.78 -11.23
CA PRO A 180 16.76 -10.62 -11.22
C PRO A 180 17.99 -9.89 -10.65
N GLN A 181 18.17 -8.61 -11.01
CA GLN A 181 19.29 -7.82 -10.52
C GLN A 181 19.17 -7.54 -9.02
N ALA A 182 17.97 -7.20 -8.54
CA ALA A 182 17.69 -6.97 -7.13
C ALA A 182 17.95 -8.23 -6.28
N GLN A 183 17.62 -9.41 -6.81
CA GLN A 183 17.92 -10.69 -6.16
C GLN A 183 19.42 -10.97 -6.09
N VAL A 184 20.16 -10.80 -7.20
CA VAL A 184 21.62 -11.00 -7.25
C VAL A 184 22.35 -10.04 -6.32
N LEU A 185 21.89 -8.79 -6.25
CA LEU A 185 22.45 -7.75 -5.38
C LEU A 185 21.90 -7.80 -3.95
N ASN A 186 21.08 -8.79 -3.60
CA ASN A 186 20.50 -8.92 -2.26
C ASN A 186 19.83 -7.63 -1.74
N HIS A 187 19.06 -6.97 -2.60
CA HIS A 187 18.27 -5.80 -2.21
C HIS A 187 17.10 -6.23 -1.32
N THR A 188 16.92 -5.55 -0.19
CA THR A 188 15.84 -5.82 0.76
C THR A 188 14.87 -4.66 0.82
N CYS A 189 13.58 -4.94 0.57
CA CYS A 189 12.50 -3.98 0.80
C CYS A 189 12.05 -4.03 2.27
N LEU A 190 12.05 -2.87 2.92
CA LEU A 190 11.75 -2.71 4.34
C LEU A 190 10.57 -1.75 4.52
N VAL A 191 9.91 -1.83 5.67
CA VAL A 191 8.83 -0.93 6.07
C VAL A 191 9.25 -0.18 7.32
N GLY A 192 9.06 1.14 7.31
CA GLY A 192 9.38 2.02 8.44
C GLY A 192 8.61 1.64 9.71
N ALA A 193 9.22 1.92 10.86
CA ALA A 193 8.70 1.52 12.16
C ALA A 193 7.30 2.11 12.44
N PHE A 194 7.03 3.32 11.94
CA PHE A 194 5.76 4.00 12.19
C PHE A 194 4.62 3.41 11.36
N HIS A 195 4.93 2.98 10.14
CA HIS A 195 3.93 2.42 9.22
C HIS A 195 3.71 0.93 9.41
N GLY A 196 4.71 0.19 9.92
CA GLY A 196 4.70 -1.27 10.04
C GLY A 196 3.43 -1.88 10.63
N HIS A 197 2.93 -1.30 11.71
CA HIS A 197 1.71 -1.78 12.39
C HIS A 197 0.42 -1.63 11.57
N ALA A 198 0.41 -0.78 10.53
CA ALA A 198 -0.69 -0.70 9.58
C ALA A 198 -0.68 -1.85 8.55
N HIS A 199 0.37 -2.67 8.54
CA HIS A 199 0.46 -3.85 7.68
C HIS A 199 -0.04 -5.10 8.40
N ARG A 200 -0.52 -6.06 7.60
CA ARG A 200 -0.84 -7.41 8.11
C ARG A 200 0.37 -8.02 8.81
N ARG A 201 0.12 -8.84 9.84
CA ARG A 201 1.16 -9.44 10.69
C ARG A 201 2.27 -10.13 9.89
N LEU A 202 1.92 -10.89 8.85
CA LEU A 202 2.92 -11.54 7.98
C LEU A 202 3.86 -10.53 7.28
N CYS A 203 3.36 -9.36 6.85
CA CYS A 203 4.22 -8.31 6.29
C CYS A 203 5.08 -7.66 7.37
N GLN A 204 4.59 -7.55 8.62
CA GLN A 204 5.41 -7.07 9.74
C GLN A 204 6.62 -7.98 9.98
N LEU A 205 6.40 -9.29 10.11
CA LEU A 205 7.46 -10.27 10.38
C LEU A 205 8.58 -10.23 9.33
N LEU A 206 8.23 -9.97 8.06
CA LEU A 206 9.17 -10.03 6.94
C LEU A 206 9.88 -8.70 6.64
N HIS A 207 9.25 -7.56 6.94
CA HIS A 207 9.72 -6.25 6.44
C HIS A 207 9.89 -5.17 7.50
N LEU A 208 9.28 -5.33 8.67
CA LEU A 208 9.33 -4.29 9.69
C LEU A 208 10.71 -4.23 10.33
N THR A 209 11.20 -3.01 10.58
CA THR A 209 12.53 -2.76 11.13
C THR A 209 12.82 -3.52 12.44
N LEU A 210 11.77 -3.79 13.23
CA LEU A 210 11.87 -4.53 14.48
C LEU A 210 12.26 -6.01 14.30
N TYR A 211 11.78 -6.66 13.24
CA TYR A 211 11.92 -8.10 13.03
C TYR A 211 13.02 -8.47 12.04
N VAL A 212 13.51 -7.48 11.27
CA VAL A 212 14.61 -7.69 10.34
C VAL A 212 15.94 -7.36 11.04
N GLU A 213 16.76 -8.38 11.25
CA GLU A 213 18.09 -8.23 11.82
C GLU A 213 18.99 -7.34 10.95
N GLY A 214 19.90 -6.59 11.58
CA GLY A 214 20.88 -5.73 10.92
C GLY A 214 20.50 -4.25 10.84
N LEU A 215 19.27 -3.88 11.24
CA LEU A 215 18.81 -2.48 11.27
C LEU A 215 19.24 -1.69 12.51
N GLY A 216 19.38 -2.37 13.66
CA GLY A 216 19.74 -1.72 14.92
C GLY A 216 18.69 -0.70 15.36
N LEU A 217 19.11 0.54 15.60
CA LEU A 217 18.24 1.64 16.05
C LEU A 217 17.45 2.34 14.93
N GLU A 218 17.51 1.83 13.70
CA GLU A 218 16.93 2.50 12.54
C GLU A 218 15.40 2.38 12.52
N ASP A 219 14.72 3.52 12.34
CA ASP A 219 13.26 3.58 12.16
C ASP A 219 12.83 3.68 10.68
N LEU A 220 13.75 4.07 9.79
CA LEU A 220 13.52 4.35 8.36
C LEU A 220 12.51 5.47 8.08
N GLU A 221 12.22 6.34 9.06
CA GLU A 221 11.27 7.48 8.96
C GLU A 221 11.95 8.78 8.49
N THR A 222 13.05 8.63 7.76
CA THR A 222 13.92 9.75 7.39
C THR A 222 13.31 10.62 6.29
N CYS A 223 12.42 10.07 5.46
CA CYS A 223 11.71 10.84 4.45
C CYS A 223 10.74 11.85 5.09
N GLU A 224 9.98 11.45 6.10
CA GLU A 224 9.02 12.29 6.83
C GLU A 224 9.71 13.48 7.50
N ARG A 225 10.85 13.21 8.17
CA ARG A 225 11.70 14.25 8.78
C ARG A 225 12.22 15.21 7.72
N THR A 226 12.62 14.69 6.57
CA THR A 226 13.13 15.48 5.44
C THR A 226 12.03 16.36 4.84
N PHE A 227 10.85 15.80 4.59
CA PHE A 227 9.70 16.52 4.05
C PHE A 227 9.20 17.61 4.98
N SER A 228 9.15 17.34 6.29
CA SER A 228 8.76 18.33 7.30
C SER A 228 9.56 19.64 7.14
N LYS A 229 10.86 19.54 6.88
CA LYS A 229 11.74 20.70 6.64
C LYS A 229 11.60 21.26 5.22
N SER A 230 11.61 20.42 4.19
CA SER A 230 11.60 20.89 2.79
C SER A 230 10.28 21.54 2.37
N ASN A 231 9.18 21.24 3.05
CA ASN A 231 7.86 21.78 2.76
C ASN A 231 7.78 23.31 2.88
N ALA A 232 8.73 23.95 3.59
CA ALA A 232 8.85 25.41 3.62
C ALA A 232 9.07 26.04 2.23
N LEU A 233 9.66 25.30 1.27
CA LEU A 233 9.86 25.77 -0.11
C LEU A 233 8.56 25.78 -0.93
N ALA A 234 7.50 25.13 -0.46
CA ALA A 234 6.32 24.87 -1.28
C ALA A 234 5.62 26.14 -1.80
N SER A 235 5.66 27.24 -1.04
CA SER A 235 5.07 28.52 -1.45
C SER A 235 5.89 29.23 -2.53
N THR A 236 7.22 29.15 -2.46
CA THR A 236 8.13 29.86 -3.37
C THR A 236 8.27 29.16 -4.71
N VAL A 237 8.20 27.82 -4.74
CA VAL A 237 8.36 27.04 -5.97
C VAL A 237 7.06 26.78 -6.74
N ARG A 238 5.90 27.11 -6.14
CA ARG A 238 4.56 26.76 -6.68
C ARG A 238 4.31 27.27 -8.10
N TYR A 239 4.79 28.49 -8.37
CA TYR A 239 4.56 29.21 -9.62
C TYR A 239 5.85 29.46 -10.42
N ALA A 240 6.98 28.95 -9.93
CA ALA A 240 8.25 29.01 -10.64
C ALA A 240 8.18 28.15 -11.91
N THR A 241 8.99 28.44 -12.93
CA THR A 241 9.20 27.53 -14.07
C THR A 241 9.78 26.19 -13.59
N ALA A 242 9.66 25.11 -14.37
CA ALA A 242 10.25 23.81 -14.05
C ALA A 242 11.75 23.89 -13.65
N PHE A 243 12.56 24.61 -14.43
CA PHE A 243 13.99 24.80 -14.15
C PHE A 243 14.24 25.47 -12.79
N HIS A 244 13.67 26.65 -12.55
CA HIS A 244 13.84 27.38 -11.28
C HIS A 244 13.30 26.61 -10.07
N ARG A 245 12.22 25.83 -10.24
CA ARG A 245 11.73 24.92 -9.20
C ARG A 245 12.77 23.86 -8.85
N GLN A 246 13.29 23.14 -9.85
CA GLN A 246 14.34 22.13 -9.63
C GLN A 246 15.61 22.76 -9.03
N GLN A 247 16.00 23.95 -9.50
CA GLN A 247 17.15 24.69 -8.98
C GLN A 247 16.97 25.03 -7.50
N ALA A 248 15.82 25.57 -7.11
CA ALA A 248 15.53 25.92 -5.71
C ALA A 248 15.49 24.68 -4.80
N ILE A 249 14.87 23.60 -5.24
CA ILE A 249 14.82 22.33 -4.49
C ILE A 249 16.22 21.74 -4.36
N ASN A 250 17.00 21.70 -5.45
CA ASN A 250 18.37 21.18 -5.42
C ASN A 250 19.26 22.00 -4.48
N ALA A 251 19.18 23.34 -4.57
CA ALA A 251 19.95 24.24 -3.71
C ALA A 251 19.60 24.05 -2.23
N TYR A 252 18.31 23.86 -1.91
CA TYR A 252 17.88 23.54 -0.55
C TYR A 252 18.51 22.23 -0.04
N PHE A 253 18.43 21.16 -0.82
CA PHE A 253 18.98 19.87 -0.40
C PHE A 253 20.51 19.86 -0.34
N GLU A 254 21.17 20.63 -1.20
CA GLU A 254 22.60 20.84 -1.12
C GLU A 254 23.00 21.59 0.15
N HIS A 255 22.31 22.69 0.45
CA HIS A 255 22.51 23.46 1.68
C HIS A 255 22.25 22.59 2.92
N ASN A 256 21.09 21.92 2.99
CA ASN A 256 20.75 21.05 4.12
C ASN A 256 21.77 19.91 4.29
N ASN A 257 22.18 19.24 3.20
CA ASN A 257 23.19 18.19 3.30
C ASN A 257 24.52 18.71 3.87
N HIS A 258 24.98 19.89 3.44
CA HIS A 258 26.28 20.42 3.81
C HIS A 258 26.31 21.07 5.20
N PHE A 259 25.30 21.88 5.52
CA PHE A 259 25.31 22.73 6.72
C PHE A 259 24.51 22.16 7.89
N GLU A 260 23.52 21.29 7.62
CA GLU A 260 22.72 20.67 8.68
C GLU A 260 23.16 19.22 8.92
N ILE A 261 23.13 18.39 7.88
CA ILE A 261 23.35 16.95 8.03
C ILE A 261 24.83 16.65 8.30
N TYR A 262 25.73 17.15 7.46
CA TYR A 262 27.16 16.85 7.58
C TYR A 262 27.75 17.40 8.88
N VAL A 263 27.40 18.63 9.27
CA VAL A 263 27.88 19.27 10.52
C VAL A 263 27.43 18.50 11.76
N ASN A 264 26.21 17.97 11.77
CA ASN A 264 25.67 17.24 12.90
C ASN A 264 25.94 15.72 12.86
N LEU A 265 26.59 15.21 11.80
CA LEU A 265 26.77 13.78 11.58
C LEU A 265 27.52 13.09 12.73
N THR A 266 28.60 13.71 13.22
CA THR A 266 29.38 13.14 14.33
C THR A 266 28.57 13.05 15.61
N ASN A 267 27.80 14.09 15.94
CA ASN A 267 26.93 14.08 17.13
C ASN A 267 25.84 13.02 16.99
N PHE A 268 25.20 12.93 15.82
CA PHE A 268 24.20 11.91 15.53
C PHE A 268 24.75 10.49 15.74
N LEU A 269 25.94 10.20 15.21
CA LEU A 269 26.57 8.88 15.38
C LEU A 269 26.95 8.61 16.84
N PHE A 270 27.51 9.60 17.54
CA PHE A 270 27.93 9.48 18.93
C PHE A 270 26.74 9.27 19.88
N ASP A 271 25.65 10.01 19.69
CA ASP A 271 24.45 9.89 20.52
C ASP A 271 23.76 8.55 20.28
N ASN A 272 23.66 8.09 19.04
CA ASN A 272 23.16 6.75 18.73
C ASN A 272 24.04 5.65 19.30
N TYR A 273 25.36 5.81 19.29
CA TYR A 273 26.28 4.86 19.89
C TYR A 273 26.07 4.76 21.42
N LYS A 274 25.95 5.91 22.10
CA LYS A 274 25.60 5.95 23.53
C LYS A 274 24.26 5.29 23.81
N GLN A 275 23.24 5.60 23.01
CA GLN A 275 21.91 5.00 23.13
C GLN A 275 21.98 3.47 23.00
N ALA A 276 22.72 2.97 21.99
CA ALA A 276 22.90 1.54 21.79
C ALA A 276 23.61 0.88 22.98
N LEU A 277 24.66 1.48 23.52
CA LEU A 277 25.35 0.98 24.71
C LEU A 277 24.45 0.92 25.94
N THR A 278 23.65 1.97 26.17
CA THR A 278 22.68 2.00 27.27
C THR A 278 21.65 0.88 27.12
N ILE A 279 21.06 0.73 25.92
CA ILE A 279 20.10 -0.35 25.67
C ILE A 279 20.73 -1.72 25.91
N ILE A 280 21.93 -1.97 25.37
CA ILE A 280 22.64 -3.25 25.58
C ILE A 280 22.92 -3.48 27.06
N HIS A 281 23.32 -2.45 27.80
CA HIS A 281 23.58 -2.56 29.24
C HIS A 281 22.31 -2.88 30.02
N ASP A 282 21.24 -2.12 29.79
CA ASP A 282 19.97 -2.28 30.49
C ASP A 282 19.31 -3.63 30.16
N SER A 283 19.35 -4.03 28.88
CA SER A 283 18.80 -5.30 28.40
C SER A 283 19.46 -6.52 29.03
N LYS A 284 20.75 -6.46 29.42
CA LYS A 284 21.42 -7.57 30.14
C LYS A 284 20.78 -7.90 31.47
N THR A 285 20.08 -6.94 32.10
CA THR A 285 19.39 -7.16 33.37
C THR A 285 17.89 -7.33 33.15
N ILE A 286 17.29 -6.52 32.27
CA ILE A 286 15.85 -6.51 32.02
C ILE A 286 15.39 -7.82 31.37
N LEU A 287 16.08 -8.29 30.32
CA LEU A 287 15.62 -9.45 29.55
C LEU A 287 15.61 -10.74 30.39
N PRO A 288 16.67 -11.10 31.15
CA PRO A 288 16.63 -12.31 31.98
C PRO A 288 15.58 -12.25 33.09
N ASN A 289 15.32 -11.07 33.67
CA ASN A 289 14.27 -10.91 34.67
C ASN A 289 12.88 -11.12 34.06
N LEU A 290 12.62 -10.51 32.90
CA LEU A 290 11.36 -10.71 32.18
C LEU A 290 11.17 -12.17 31.75
N LYS A 291 12.23 -12.84 31.27
CA LYS A 291 12.19 -14.27 30.94
C LYS A 291 11.79 -15.11 32.15
N ARG A 292 12.41 -14.86 33.31
CA ARG A 292 12.09 -15.56 34.56
C ARG A 292 10.63 -15.31 34.98
N ASP A 293 10.18 -14.06 34.93
CA ASP A 293 8.82 -13.68 35.32
C ASP A 293 7.77 -14.32 34.40
N LEU A 294 8.09 -14.48 33.12
CA LEU A 294 7.22 -15.09 32.10
C LEU A 294 7.44 -16.60 31.92
N SER A 295 8.32 -17.22 32.71
CA SER A 295 8.70 -18.64 32.59
C SER A 295 9.17 -19.04 31.18
N ILE A 296 9.96 -18.16 30.56
CA ILE A 296 10.57 -18.38 29.24
C ILE A 296 11.99 -18.92 29.45
N ASP A 297 12.39 -19.88 28.62
CA ASP A 297 13.74 -20.45 28.64
C ASP A 297 14.83 -19.38 28.46
N ASP A 298 15.97 -19.57 29.12
CA ASP A 298 17.10 -18.64 29.06
C ASP A 298 17.75 -18.58 27.66
N ASP A 299 17.44 -19.50 26.76
CA ASP A 299 17.91 -19.49 25.37
C ASP A 299 17.20 -18.40 24.53
N ASP A 300 17.96 -17.43 24.02
CA ASP A 300 17.45 -16.39 23.14
C ASP A 300 17.00 -16.91 21.76
N SER A 301 17.43 -18.12 21.36
CA SER A 301 17.00 -18.74 20.10
C SER A 301 15.48 -18.97 20.05
N ILE A 302 14.83 -19.06 21.21
CA ILE A 302 13.39 -19.26 21.33
C ILE A 302 12.58 -18.16 20.64
N PHE A 303 13.05 -16.91 20.68
CA PHE A 303 12.36 -15.79 20.04
C PHE A 303 12.38 -15.91 18.52
N TYR A 304 13.51 -16.33 17.95
CA TYR A 304 13.63 -16.56 16.51
C TYR A 304 12.77 -17.76 16.07
N ARG A 305 12.72 -18.81 16.88
CA ARG A 305 11.83 -19.96 16.64
C ARG A 305 10.37 -19.54 16.64
N TRP A 306 9.92 -18.75 17.62
CA TRP A 306 8.54 -18.24 17.66
C TRP A 306 8.21 -17.37 16.45
N LEU A 307 9.14 -16.53 15.98
CA LEU A 307 8.91 -15.72 14.79
C LEU A 307 8.76 -16.58 13.52
N GLU A 308 9.55 -17.66 13.39
CA GLU A 308 9.42 -18.58 12.25
C GLU A 308 8.15 -19.43 12.36
N GLU A 309 7.79 -19.95 13.54
CA GLU A 309 6.53 -20.65 13.78
C GLU A 309 5.32 -19.75 13.47
N GLU A 310 5.34 -18.48 13.91
CA GLU A 310 4.29 -17.51 13.60
C GLU A 310 4.20 -17.25 12.10
N LYS A 311 5.34 -17.12 11.41
CA LYS A 311 5.39 -16.93 9.96
C LYS A 311 4.84 -18.15 9.21
N GLU A 312 5.27 -19.36 9.54
CA GLU A 312 4.79 -20.60 8.91
C GLU A 312 3.28 -20.78 9.10
N TYR A 313 2.79 -20.51 10.30
CA TYR A 313 1.35 -20.53 10.60
C TYR A 313 0.57 -19.52 9.72
N LEU A 314 1.04 -18.27 9.64
CA LEU A 314 0.38 -17.23 8.85
C LEU A 314 0.47 -17.48 7.33
N GLU A 315 1.56 -18.07 6.84
CA GLU A 315 1.70 -18.49 5.45
C GLU A 315 0.74 -19.64 5.11
N GLY A 316 0.58 -20.60 6.03
CA GLY A 316 -0.41 -21.68 5.92
C GLY A 316 -1.85 -21.18 5.84
N LEU A 317 -2.15 -20.03 6.47
CA LEU A 317 -3.47 -19.38 6.41
C LEU A 317 -3.68 -18.47 5.20
N SER A 318 -2.70 -18.38 4.28
CA SER A 318 -2.81 -17.49 3.11
C SER A 318 -3.91 -17.90 2.13
N ARG A 319 -4.39 -19.14 2.20
CA ARG A 319 -5.53 -19.65 1.42
C ARG A 319 -6.44 -20.48 2.32
N GLU A 320 -7.74 -20.25 2.21
CA GLU A 320 -8.72 -21.14 2.83
C GLU A 320 -8.60 -22.53 2.19
N PRO A 321 -8.73 -23.63 2.97
CA PRO A 321 -8.71 -24.98 2.43
C PRO A 321 -9.74 -25.11 1.28
N PRO A 322 -9.34 -25.66 0.11
CA PRO A 322 -10.23 -25.75 -1.04
C PRO A 322 -11.52 -26.51 -0.74
N GLU A 323 -11.41 -27.57 0.07
CA GLU A 323 -12.54 -28.40 0.50
C GLU A 323 -13.56 -27.61 1.33
N GLU A 324 -13.12 -26.88 2.35
CA GLU A 324 -13.98 -26.01 3.16
C GLU A 324 -14.62 -24.92 2.28
N THR A 325 -13.86 -24.35 1.35
CA THR A 325 -14.36 -23.32 0.43
C THR A 325 -15.46 -23.85 -0.50
N LEU A 326 -15.29 -25.07 -1.03
CA LEU A 326 -16.28 -25.72 -1.88
C LEU A 326 -17.54 -26.10 -1.10
N HIS A 327 -17.42 -26.61 0.13
CA HIS A 327 -18.57 -26.89 1.00
C HIS A 327 -19.35 -25.62 1.36
N MET A 328 -18.66 -24.52 1.68
CA MET A 328 -19.29 -23.22 1.91
C MET A 328 -20.00 -22.68 0.66
N GLU A 329 -19.36 -22.78 -0.52
CA GLU A 329 -19.98 -22.37 -1.78
C GLU A 329 -21.22 -23.21 -2.07
N TYR A 330 -21.13 -24.53 -1.91
CA TYR A 330 -22.25 -25.44 -2.10
C TYR A 330 -23.44 -25.11 -1.18
N TRP A 331 -23.17 -24.86 0.11
CA TRP A 331 -24.20 -24.43 1.06
C TRP A 331 -24.90 -23.13 0.63
N GLN A 332 -24.13 -22.11 0.24
CA GLN A 332 -24.69 -20.83 -0.24
C GLN A 332 -25.50 -21.00 -1.54
N ARG A 333 -25.06 -21.90 -2.45
CA ARG A 333 -25.73 -22.18 -3.72
C ARG A 333 -27.03 -22.94 -3.53
N LEU A 334 -27.09 -23.87 -2.59
CA LEU A 334 -28.33 -24.54 -2.21
C LEU A 334 -29.36 -23.56 -1.62
N GLY A 335 -28.94 -22.58 -0.83
CA GLY A 335 -29.83 -21.51 -0.35
C GLY A 335 -30.41 -20.66 -1.50
N LYS A 336 -29.58 -20.31 -2.51
CA LYS A 336 -30.05 -19.61 -3.72
C LYS A 336 -31.00 -20.47 -4.55
N PHE A 337 -30.65 -21.75 -4.72
CA PHE A 337 -31.48 -22.72 -5.42
C PHE A 337 -32.86 -22.85 -4.75
N GLU A 338 -32.94 -22.99 -3.43
CA GLU A 338 -34.21 -23.06 -2.71
C GLU A 338 -35.03 -21.78 -2.90
N ALA A 339 -34.41 -20.61 -2.80
CA ALA A 339 -35.09 -19.34 -3.03
C ALA A 339 -35.61 -19.20 -4.49
N SER A 340 -34.84 -19.65 -5.48
CA SER A 340 -35.25 -19.66 -6.88
C SER A 340 -36.39 -20.66 -7.14
N SER A 341 -36.33 -21.83 -6.49
CA SER A 341 -37.36 -22.88 -6.53
C SER A 341 -38.67 -22.41 -5.93
N GLN A 342 -38.62 -21.73 -4.78
CA GLN A 342 -39.79 -21.14 -4.14
C GLN A 342 -40.40 -20.04 -5.00
N ARG A 343 -39.58 -19.12 -5.54
CA ARG A 343 -40.06 -18.05 -6.44
C ARG A 343 -40.72 -18.60 -7.70
N LEU A 344 -40.15 -19.64 -8.30
CA LEU A 344 -40.76 -20.30 -9.46
C LEU A 344 -42.11 -20.93 -9.10
N ARG A 345 -42.19 -21.63 -7.96
CA ARG A 345 -43.46 -22.20 -7.43
C ARG A 345 -44.52 -21.11 -7.22
N GLU A 346 -44.17 -20.02 -6.55
CA GLU A 346 -45.08 -18.89 -6.31
C GLU A 346 -45.64 -18.30 -7.61
N ILE A 347 -44.79 -18.15 -8.64
CA ILE A 347 -45.20 -17.64 -9.96
C ILE A 347 -46.10 -18.65 -10.69
N LEU A 348 -45.80 -19.95 -10.58
CA LEU A 348 -46.61 -21.00 -11.20
C LEU A 348 -47.99 -21.15 -10.52
N ASP A 349 -48.05 -21.02 -9.20
CA ASP A 349 -49.30 -21.11 -8.43
C ASP A 349 -50.21 -19.89 -8.67
N THR A 350 -49.62 -18.72 -8.92
CA THR A 350 -50.35 -17.48 -9.23
C THR A 350 -50.67 -17.33 -10.72
N TRP A 351 -50.19 -18.26 -11.57
CA TRP A 351 -50.36 -18.21 -13.01
C TRP A 351 -51.80 -18.57 -13.41
N SER A 352 -52.62 -17.56 -13.70
CA SER A 352 -53.93 -17.72 -14.32
C SER A 352 -53.90 -17.33 -15.80
N VAL A 353 -54.45 -18.19 -16.66
CA VAL A 353 -54.72 -17.87 -18.06
C VAL A 353 -56.05 -17.12 -18.10
N PHE A 354 -56.02 -15.83 -18.41
CA PHE A 354 -57.24 -15.04 -18.61
C PHE A 354 -57.78 -15.27 -20.02
N GLU A 355 -59.02 -15.72 -20.14
CA GLU A 355 -59.77 -15.67 -21.40
C GLU A 355 -60.36 -14.25 -21.56
N PRO A 356 -60.06 -13.53 -22.64
CA PRO A 356 -60.55 -12.16 -22.81
C PRO A 356 -62.07 -12.15 -23.02
N VAL A 357 -62.78 -11.41 -22.16
CA VAL A 357 -64.26 -11.33 -22.15
C VAL A 357 -64.81 -10.30 -23.15
N ASP A 358 -64.04 -9.27 -23.51
CA ASP A 358 -64.45 -8.19 -24.43
C ASP A 358 -63.29 -7.63 -25.30
N THR A 359 -63.62 -7.09 -26.47
CA THR A 359 -62.64 -6.55 -27.45
C THR A 359 -62.01 -5.21 -27.05
N THR A 360 -62.54 -4.52 -26.04
CA THR A 360 -62.07 -3.21 -25.56
C THR A 360 -60.96 -3.28 -24.51
N THR A 361 -60.81 -4.39 -23.78
CA THR A 361 -59.74 -4.63 -22.78
C THR A 361 -58.56 -5.46 -23.31
N TYR A 362 -58.66 -5.98 -24.53
CA TYR A 362 -57.69 -6.88 -25.16
C TYR A 362 -56.23 -6.37 -25.14
N SER A 363 -56.00 -5.07 -25.33
CA SER A 363 -54.64 -4.49 -25.37
C SER A 363 -53.97 -4.40 -24.00
N ASP A 364 -54.73 -4.16 -22.93
CA ASP A 364 -54.17 -4.11 -21.57
C ASP A 364 -53.98 -5.52 -21.01
N ASP A 365 -54.92 -6.44 -21.28
CA ASP A 365 -54.83 -7.85 -20.90
C ASP A 365 -53.62 -8.53 -21.56
N THR A 366 -53.40 -8.32 -22.86
CA THR A 366 -52.23 -8.88 -23.57
C THR A 366 -50.89 -8.32 -23.05
N ARG A 367 -50.84 -7.07 -22.59
CA ARG A 367 -49.63 -6.49 -21.97
C ARG A 367 -49.34 -7.16 -20.62
N VAL A 368 -50.35 -7.37 -19.79
CA VAL A 368 -50.22 -8.04 -18.49
C VAL A 368 -49.82 -9.50 -18.68
N THR A 369 -50.42 -10.22 -19.64
CA THR A 369 -50.03 -11.61 -19.97
C THR A 369 -48.57 -11.71 -20.41
N ARG A 370 -48.08 -10.80 -21.28
CA ARG A 370 -46.66 -10.78 -21.71
C ARG A 370 -45.69 -10.49 -20.57
N GLN A 371 -46.04 -9.56 -19.68
CA GLN A 371 -45.22 -9.26 -18.50
C GLN A 371 -45.11 -10.46 -17.56
N ASN A 372 -46.25 -11.09 -17.25
CA ASN A 372 -46.27 -12.31 -16.44
C ASN A 372 -45.47 -13.43 -17.11
N GLU A 373 -45.63 -13.63 -18.43
CA GLU A 373 -44.88 -14.65 -19.18
C GLU A 373 -43.37 -14.41 -19.11
N THR A 374 -42.95 -13.14 -19.23
CA THR A 374 -41.55 -12.75 -19.10
C THR A 374 -41.03 -13.02 -17.68
N LEU A 375 -41.80 -12.70 -16.64
CA LEU A 375 -41.45 -12.99 -15.25
C LEU A 375 -41.29 -14.48 -15.00
N ARG A 376 -42.21 -15.31 -15.52
CA ARG A 376 -42.11 -16.77 -15.45
C ARG A 376 -40.86 -17.28 -16.15
N ARG A 377 -40.58 -16.80 -17.37
CA ARG A 377 -39.39 -17.19 -18.13
C ARG A 377 -38.11 -16.87 -17.37
N HIS A 378 -37.99 -15.65 -16.84
CA HIS A 378 -36.83 -15.26 -16.03
C HIS A 378 -36.70 -16.10 -14.75
N ALA A 379 -37.81 -16.43 -14.09
CA ALA A 379 -37.80 -17.29 -12.90
C ALA A 379 -37.33 -18.72 -13.24
N GLN A 380 -37.80 -19.28 -14.36
CA GLN A 380 -37.36 -20.59 -14.84
C GLN A 380 -35.87 -20.58 -15.20
N GLU A 381 -35.41 -19.59 -15.95
CA GLU A 381 -33.99 -19.47 -16.31
C GLU A 381 -33.08 -19.33 -15.08
N ASN A 382 -33.52 -18.62 -14.04
CA ASN A 382 -32.76 -18.50 -12.80
C ASN A 382 -32.73 -19.83 -12.04
N TYR A 383 -33.86 -20.54 -11.96
CA TYR A 383 -33.91 -21.88 -11.38
C TYR A 383 -32.97 -22.85 -12.09
N ASP A 384 -33.00 -22.88 -13.44
CA ASP A 384 -32.15 -23.77 -14.23
C ASP A 384 -30.66 -23.42 -14.07
N LYS A 385 -30.32 -22.12 -14.02
CA LYS A 385 -28.94 -21.65 -13.74
C LYS A 385 -28.46 -22.09 -12.37
N ASP A 386 -29.27 -21.89 -11.32
CA ASP A 386 -28.89 -22.28 -9.96
C ASP A 386 -28.81 -23.81 -9.82
N LEU A 387 -29.70 -24.56 -10.47
CA LEU A 387 -29.68 -26.02 -10.50
C LEU A 387 -28.39 -26.55 -11.14
N LEU A 388 -27.98 -26.01 -12.29
CA LEU A 388 -26.76 -26.41 -12.98
C LEU A 388 -25.51 -26.19 -12.11
N VAL A 389 -25.45 -25.06 -11.41
CA VAL A 389 -24.32 -24.76 -10.51
C VAL A 389 -24.29 -25.73 -9.32
N VAL A 390 -25.44 -26.04 -8.73
CA VAL A 390 -25.57 -27.02 -7.64
C VAL A 390 -25.11 -28.41 -8.10
N GLN A 391 -25.58 -28.88 -9.27
CA GLN A 391 -25.19 -30.19 -9.82
C GLN A 391 -23.69 -30.30 -10.12
N GLU A 392 -23.08 -29.23 -10.62
CA GLU A 392 -21.63 -29.20 -10.86
C GLU A 392 -20.83 -29.24 -9.55
N LEU A 393 -21.34 -28.61 -8.48
CA LEU A 393 -20.72 -28.70 -7.14
C LEU A 393 -20.93 -30.08 -6.52
N GLU A 394 -22.12 -30.69 -6.66
CA GLU A 394 -22.40 -32.07 -6.23
C GLU A 394 -21.41 -33.05 -6.89
N ARG A 395 -21.13 -32.87 -8.18
CA ARG A 395 -20.13 -33.66 -8.93
C ARG A 395 -18.71 -33.46 -8.40
N LYS A 396 -18.31 -32.21 -8.13
CA LYS A 396 -16.95 -31.90 -7.62
C LYS A 396 -16.71 -32.43 -6.21
N LEU A 397 -17.73 -32.39 -5.36
CA LEU A 397 -17.68 -32.83 -3.97
C LEU A 397 -18.02 -34.33 -3.78
N ASN A 398 -18.31 -35.06 -4.87
CA ASN A 398 -18.77 -36.46 -4.86
C ASN A 398 -20.00 -36.68 -3.96
N ILE A 399 -20.94 -35.73 -3.97
CA ILE A 399 -22.17 -35.80 -3.17
C ILE A 399 -23.20 -36.64 -3.93
N SER A 400 -23.61 -37.76 -3.34
CA SER A 400 -24.60 -38.68 -3.92
C SER A 400 -26.04 -38.23 -3.71
N ARG A 401 -26.31 -37.51 -2.60
CA ARG A 401 -27.62 -36.99 -2.23
C ARG A 401 -27.50 -35.52 -1.85
N ARG A 402 -28.32 -34.68 -2.47
CA ARG A 402 -28.42 -33.25 -2.15
C ARG A 402 -28.66 -33.03 -0.66
N TRP A 403 -27.93 -32.07 -0.09
CA TRP A 403 -28.06 -31.73 1.33
C TRP A 403 -29.38 -31.03 1.61
N VAL A 404 -29.96 -31.34 2.76
CA VAL A 404 -31.14 -30.68 3.32
C VAL A 404 -30.81 -30.07 4.68
N PRO A 405 -31.60 -29.10 5.19
CA PRO A 405 -31.32 -28.40 6.46
C PRO A 405 -31.10 -29.30 7.69
N GLU A 406 -31.68 -30.48 7.66
CA GLU A 406 -31.60 -31.49 8.72
C GLU A 406 -30.30 -32.31 8.67
N ASP A 407 -29.55 -32.27 7.56
CA ASP A 407 -28.31 -33.02 7.41
C ASP A 407 -27.19 -32.38 8.24
N LYS A 408 -26.37 -33.23 8.88
CA LYS A 408 -25.22 -32.78 9.67
C LYS A 408 -24.24 -31.93 8.84
N GLU A 409 -24.02 -32.31 7.58
CA GLU A 409 -23.08 -31.60 6.71
C GLU A 409 -23.60 -30.24 6.26
N TRP A 410 -24.92 -30.09 6.12
CA TRP A 410 -25.54 -28.79 5.92
C TRP A 410 -25.28 -27.86 7.11
N GLN A 411 -25.48 -28.36 8.34
CA GLN A 411 -25.29 -27.59 9.56
C GLN A 411 -23.81 -27.23 9.77
N ASN A 412 -22.90 -28.16 9.53
CA ASN A 412 -21.45 -27.94 9.58
C ASN A 412 -21.03 -26.84 8.60
N ALA A 413 -21.45 -26.94 7.33
CA ALA A 413 -21.12 -25.94 6.32
C ALA A 413 -21.74 -24.57 6.63
N GLY A 414 -22.96 -24.53 7.18
CA GLY A 414 -23.57 -23.30 7.68
C GLY A 414 -22.76 -22.66 8.81
N CYS A 415 -22.26 -23.47 9.76
CA CYS A 415 -21.36 -23.02 10.82
C CYS A 415 -20.04 -22.47 10.28
N LEU A 416 -19.46 -23.11 9.25
CA LEU A 416 -18.25 -22.62 8.58
C LEU A 416 -18.48 -21.25 7.91
N VAL A 417 -19.61 -21.08 7.20
CA VAL A 417 -19.98 -19.79 6.59
C VAL A 417 -20.15 -18.71 7.65
N ALA A 418 -20.87 -19.00 8.75
CA ALA A 418 -21.07 -18.06 9.85
C ALA A 418 -19.74 -17.66 10.50
N ASN A 419 -18.87 -18.63 10.79
CA ASN A 419 -17.53 -18.38 11.33
C ASN A 419 -16.67 -17.53 10.37
N ARG A 420 -16.73 -17.79 9.07
CA ARG A 420 -16.01 -17.00 8.06
C ARG A 420 -16.49 -15.56 8.02
N GLU A 421 -17.81 -15.33 8.07
CA GLU A 421 -18.37 -13.99 8.12
C GLU A 421 -18.00 -13.25 9.41
N TYR A 422 -18.04 -13.95 10.55
CA TYR A 422 -17.60 -13.42 11.85
C TYR A 422 -16.13 -13.01 11.83
N ARG A 423 -15.22 -13.90 11.40
CA ARG A 423 -13.78 -13.60 11.31
C ARG A 423 -13.51 -12.41 10.40
N ARG A 424 -14.13 -12.35 9.23
CA ARG A 424 -14.01 -11.19 8.32
C ARG A 424 -14.54 -9.89 8.92
N ALA A 425 -15.63 -9.96 9.70
CA ALA A 425 -16.16 -8.80 10.40
C ALA A 425 -15.21 -8.33 11.50
N LEU A 426 -14.61 -9.28 12.25
CA LEU A 426 -13.59 -9.01 13.26
C LEU A 426 -12.33 -8.38 12.66
N ASP A 427 -11.74 -8.98 11.62
CA ASP A 427 -10.53 -8.47 10.95
C ASP A 427 -10.72 -7.03 10.45
N ASN A 428 -11.89 -6.75 9.87
CA ASN A 428 -12.22 -5.41 9.36
C ASN A 428 -12.38 -4.40 10.52
N LEU A 429 -13.04 -4.80 11.61
CA LEU A 429 -13.17 -3.97 12.80
C LEU A 429 -11.80 -3.66 13.42
N GLU A 430 -10.96 -4.67 13.59
CA GLU A 430 -9.60 -4.53 14.12
C GLU A 430 -8.78 -3.57 13.25
N SER A 431 -8.75 -3.79 11.94
CA SER A 431 -8.04 -2.92 10.99
C SER A 431 -8.47 -1.45 11.13
N LEU A 432 -9.77 -1.18 11.27
CA LEU A 432 -10.28 0.18 11.44
C LEU A 432 -9.91 0.78 12.81
N VAL A 433 -9.92 -0.01 13.87
CA VAL A 433 -9.53 0.42 15.22
C VAL A 433 -8.04 0.73 15.26
N VAL A 434 -7.18 -0.13 14.70
CA VAL A 434 -5.74 0.11 14.59
C VAL A 434 -5.47 1.38 13.80
N ALA A 435 -6.10 1.54 12.63
CA ALA A 435 -5.97 2.74 11.84
C ALA A 435 -6.44 4.01 12.61
N ARG A 436 -7.49 3.89 13.43
CA ARG A 436 -7.97 4.98 14.28
C ARG A 436 -6.95 5.35 15.36
N LEU A 437 -6.31 4.37 16.00
CA LEU A 437 -5.25 4.63 16.97
C LEU A 437 -4.09 5.41 16.32
N PHE A 438 -3.70 5.06 15.09
CA PHE A 438 -2.69 5.81 14.33
C PHE A 438 -3.07 7.28 14.11
N GLU A 439 -4.32 7.55 13.73
CA GLU A 439 -4.79 8.93 13.54
C GLU A 439 -4.78 9.74 14.84
N LEU A 440 -5.18 9.13 15.96
CA LEU A 440 -5.16 9.77 17.27
C LEU A 440 -3.73 10.09 17.72
N THR A 441 -2.80 9.17 17.50
CA THR A 441 -1.37 9.40 17.78
C THR A 441 -0.79 10.53 16.93
N LYS A 442 -1.20 10.63 15.65
CA LYS A 442 -0.82 11.76 14.77
C LYS A 442 -1.40 13.10 15.24
N MET A 443 -2.61 13.11 15.80
CA MET A 443 -3.27 14.33 16.27
C MET A 443 -2.53 15.00 17.42
N ASN A 444 -1.83 14.23 18.25
CA ASN A 444 -1.10 14.71 19.44
C ASN A 444 0.36 15.12 19.16
N ARG A 445 0.84 15.08 17.91
CA ARG A 445 2.19 15.54 17.57
C ARG A 445 2.24 17.08 17.50
N ALA A 446 3.15 17.69 18.26
CA ALA A 446 3.44 19.12 18.18
C ALA A 446 4.04 19.46 16.80
N GLY A 447 3.64 20.60 16.22
CA GLY A 447 4.10 21.04 14.88
C GLY A 447 3.18 20.66 13.71
N THR A 448 2.04 20.03 13.97
CA THR A 448 1.06 19.64 12.94
C THR A 448 0.29 20.86 12.42
N GLY A 449 0.56 21.29 11.18
CA GLY A 449 -0.09 22.47 10.58
C GLY A 449 -1.63 22.37 10.54
N TYR A 450 -2.32 23.51 10.69
CA TYR A 450 -3.80 23.60 10.84
C TYR A 450 -4.62 22.83 9.78
N LYS A 451 -4.15 22.79 8.52
CA LYS A 451 -4.83 22.03 7.45
C LYS A 451 -4.73 20.52 7.69
N LEU A 452 -3.57 20.02 8.10
CA LEU A 452 -3.37 18.61 8.42
C LEU A 452 -4.20 18.22 9.65
N TRP A 453 -4.29 19.09 10.65
CA TRP A 453 -5.16 18.90 11.80
C TRP A 453 -6.64 18.78 11.40
N LYS A 454 -7.15 19.64 10.49
CA LYS A 454 -8.51 19.51 9.93
C LYS A 454 -8.72 18.21 9.15
N HIS A 455 -7.72 17.77 8.37
CA HIS A 455 -7.80 16.51 7.64
C HIS A 455 -7.84 15.31 8.58
N ILE A 456 -6.98 15.29 9.62
CA ILE A 456 -7.00 14.26 10.66
C ILE A 456 -8.35 14.28 11.38
N ALA A 457 -8.88 15.44 11.78
CA ALA A 457 -10.20 15.54 12.42
C ALA A 457 -11.34 15.00 11.54
N LYS A 458 -11.32 15.28 10.24
CA LYS A 458 -12.32 14.77 9.29
C LYS A 458 -12.18 13.26 9.07
N ALA A 459 -10.96 12.76 8.93
CA ALA A 459 -10.67 11.34 8.79
C ALA A 459 -11.07 10.57 10.05
N LEU A 460 -10.81 11.16 11.23
CA LEU A 460 -11.31 10.67 12.50
C LEU A 460 -12.85 10.58 12.48
N GLN A 461 -13.56 11.64 12.08
CA GLN A 461 -15.02 11.61 12.05
C GLN A 461 -15.57 10.51 11.10
N SER A 462 -15.02 10.38 9.89
CA SER A 462 -15.43 9.33 8.95
C SER A 462 -15.10 7.94 9.49
N ARG A 463 -13.93 7.76 10.11
CA ARG A 463 -13.52 6.47 10.66
C ARG A 463 -14.36 6.05 11.86
N SER A 464 -14.77 7.00 12.71
CA SER A 464 -15.72 6.72 13.79
C SER A 464 -17.06 6.22 13.26
N ALA A 465 -17.57 6.75 12.14
CA ALA A 465 -18.78 6.23 11.51
C ALA A 465 -18.56 4.82 10.93
N ALA A 466 -17.43 4.58 10.25
CA ALA A 466 -17.08 3.26 9.72
C ALA A 466 -16.91 2.20 10.81
N ILE A 467 -16.28 2.55 11.95
CA ILE A 467 -16.14 1.67 13.12
C ILE A 467 -17.51 1.30 13.68
N LYS A 468 -18.47 2.23 13.75
CA LYS A 468 -19.83 1.90 14.22
C LYS A 468 -20.51 0.87 13.32
N VAL A 469 -20.47 1.08 12.01
CA VAL A 469 -21.08 0.15 11.03
C VAL A 469 -20.42 -1.24 11.08
N THR A 470 -19.10 -1.28 11.18
CA THR A 470 -18.36 -2.56 11.28
C THR A 470 -18.57 -3.25 12.63
N LEU A 471 -18.72 -2.49 13.73
CA LEU A 471 -19.08 -3.03 15.04
C LEU A 471 -20.49 -3.61 15.05
N GLU A 472 -21.47 -2.96 14.42
CA GLU A 472 -22.83 -3.50 14.25
C GLU A 472 -22.80 -4.81 13.46
N ARG A 473 -22.02 -4.85 12.36
CA ARG A 473 -21.83 -6.08 11.58
C ARG A 473 -21.15 -7.18 12.41
N TYR A 474 -20.11 -6.85 13.16
CA TYR A 474 -19.44 -7.78 14.06
C TYR A 474 -20.42 -8.36 15.08
N ASN A 475 -21.19 -7.51 15.76
CA ASN A 475 -22.19 -7.95 16.73
C ASN A 475 -23.25 -8.86 16.10
N LYS A 476 -23.70 -8.56 14.87
CA LYS A 476 -24.64 -9.40 14.13
C LYS A 476 -24.03 -10.78 13.81
N CYS A 477 -22.79 -10.82 13.34
CA CYS A 477 -22.11 -12.08 13.04
C CYS A 477 -21.79 -12.87 14.33
N ALA A 478 -21.47 -12.19 15.43
CA ALA A 478 -21.17 -12.80 16.73
C ALA A 478 -22.39 -13.49 17.38
N LEU A 479 -23.62 -13.11 17.00
CA LEU A 479 -24.84 -13.80 17.42
C LEU A 479 -25.15 -15.04 16.57
N ALA A 480 -24.50 -15.19 15.41
CA ALA A 480 -24.72 -16.27 14.46
C ALA A 480 -23.68 -17.41 14.57
N VAL A 481 -22.64 -17.20 15.39
CA VAL A 481 -21.59 -18.16 15.78
C VAL A 481 -21.76 -18.45 17.26
#